data_AF-A0A812R0K8-F1
#
_entry.id   AF-A0A812R0K8-F1
#
_cell.length_a   1.000
_cell.length_b   1.000
_cell.length_c   1.000
_cell.angle_alpha   90.00
_cell.angle_beta   90.00
_cell.angle_gamma   90.00
#
_symmetry.space_group_name_H-M   'P 1'
#
loop_
_entity.id
_entity.type
_entity.pdbx_description
1 polymer ?
#
loop_
_entity_poly.entity_id
_entity_poly.type
_entity_poly.pdbx_seq_one_letter_code
_entity_poly.pdbx_strand_id
1 'polypeptide(L)'
;MASEGCMGNMLWVTLDIFLQICNTLMLSGMVGPKQWNRPMDAFRQLADLSGFGFASKRIAFPGCINEKATKCVVSFPGKYSELWDEAVSTVKAQDVNAVNAGAEAWSLACVFLTDAASGLGRHAENPHTPGKCWCHSIYGQIPPEAYLNIVEVRPDEIDTPACRQMLAFKRSDSDAMGQLFVIKSDQSDMEWQQQLAEAMQKAQQLCIEKDGRAPWGCQWFEEWNRNVDLAAKLEQELHVFYFEDRIGQGKLPWEQLCDEEAKETARQNSGLGASQTAEVAYLEKIGLRFVEHDIREFKAFMAKEA
;
A
#
# COMPACT_ATOMS: atom_id res chain seq x y z
N MET A 1 19.37 -55.40 26.39
CA MET A 1 17.90 -55.55 26.30
C MET A 1 17.31 -54.15 26.31
N ALA A 2 16.36 -53.92 25.40
CA ALA A 2 15.73 -52.64 25.03
C ALA A 2 15.19 -51.86 26.24
N SER A 3 15.28 -50.52 26.31
CA SER A 3 14.49 -49.52 25.56
C SER A 3 12.98 -49.75 25.72
N GLU A 4 12.32 -48.95 26.56
CA GLU A 4 10.98 -48.37 26.37
C GLU A 4 10.49 -47.72 27.68
N GLY A 5 10.08 -46.45 27.64
CA GLY A 5 9.44 -45.83 28.82
C GLY A 5 9.51 -44.32 28.95
N CYS A 6 9.43 -43.53 27.86
CA CYS A 6 9.14 -42.09 27.98
C CYS A 6 8.54 -41.49 26.70
N MET A 7 7.53 -42.15 26.11
CA MET A 7 6.82 -41.62 24.93
C MET A 7 5.28 -41.79 24.99
N GLY A 8 4.73 -42.30 26.10
CA GLY A 8 3.29 -42.64 26.20
C GLY A 8 2.36 -41.51 26.68
N ASN A 9 2.84 -40.53 27.45
CA ASN A 9 1.95 -39.53 28.07
C ASN A 9 1.80 -38.21 27.30
N MET A 10 2.61 -37.97 26.26
CA MET A 10 2.54 -36.72 25.49
C MET A 10 1.56 -36.80 24.31
N LEU A 11 1.21 -38.02 23.86
CA LEU A 11 0.26 -38.24 22.76
C LEU A 11 -1.21 -38.19 23.20
N TRP A 12 -1.51 -38.52 24.47
CA TRP A 12 -2.90 -38.53 24.96
C TRP A 12 -3.40 -37.12 25.31
N VAL A 13 -2.54 -36.25 25.86
CA VAL A 13 -2.90 -34.85 26.17
C VAL A 13 -3.12 -34.03 24.91
N THR A 14 -2.41 -34.34 23.82
CA THR A 14 -2.57 -33.65 22.54
C THR A 14 -3.82 -34.08 21.78
N LEU A 15 -4.27 -35.34 21.93
CA LEU A 15 -5.50 -35.82 21.28
C LEU A 15 -6.77 -35.27 21.96
N ASP A 16 -6.78 -35.11 23.28
CA ASP A 16 -7.91 -34.54 24.02
C ASP A 16 -8.10 -33.04 23.78
N ILE A 17 -7.00 -32.28 23.65
CA ILE A 17 -7.06 -30.86 23.26
C ILE A 17 -7.57 -30.74 21.81
N PHE A 18 -7.17 -31.64 20.92
CA PHE A 18 -7.64 -31.64 19.53
C PHE A 18 -9.13 -31.98 19.42
N LEU A 19 -9.63 -32.92 20.21
CA LEU A 19 -11.05 -33.27 20.27
C LEU A 19 -11.92 -32.16 20.90
N GLN A 20 -11.40 -31.43 21.89
CA GLN A 20 -12.11 -30.27 22.48
C GLN A 20 -12.16 -29.06 21.54
N ILE A 21 -11.10 -28.82 20.77
CA ILE A 21 -11.08 -27.77 19.73
C ILE A 21 -12.03 -28.14 18.57
N CYS A 22 -12.04 -29.41 18.14
CA CYS A 22 -12.94 -29.88 17.08
C CYS A 22 -14.42 -29.84 17.49
N ASN A 23 -14.77 -30.16 18.74
CA ASN A 23 -16.16 -30.04 19.21
C ASN A 23 -16.63 -28.58 19.36
N THR A 24 -15.72 -27.66 19.68
CA THR A 24 -16.03 -26.22 19.76
C THR A 24 -16.24 -25.61 18.35
N LEU A 25 -15.52 -26.11 17.35
CA LEU A 25 -15.67 -25.70 15.94
C LEU A 25 -16.90 -26.34 15.24
N MET A 26 -17.32 -27.54 15.65
CA MET A 26 -18.50 -28.21 15.10
C MET A 26 -19.83 -27.61 15.61
N LEU A 27 -19.85 -27.07 16.83
CA LEU A 27 -21.07 -26.51 17.45
C LEU A 27 -21.26 -25.01 17.19
N SER A 28 -20.26 -24.30 16.66
CA SER A 28 -20.36 -22.89 16.29
C SER A 28 -21.00 -22.65 14.90
N GLY A 29 -21.32 -23.72 14.16
CA GLY A 29 -21.97 -23.62 12.84
C GLY A 29 -21.12 -22.93 11.77
N MET A 30 -19.83 -22.69 12.01
CA MET A 30 -18.94 -21.96 11.11
C MET A 30 -18.17 -22.88 10.16
N VAL A 31 -18.85 -23.65 9.30
CA VAL A 31 -18.30 -24.01 7.98
C VAL A 31 -19.41 -24.23 6.95
N GLY A 32 -19.44 -23.39 5.92
CA GLY A 32 -19.92 -23.73 4.58
C GLY A 32 -18.72 -23.76 3.61
N PRO A 33 -18.59 -24.76 2.72
CA PRO A 33 -17.32 -25.07 2.05
C PRO A 33 -17.21 -24.32 0.71
N LYS A 34 -16.19 -23.46 0.53
CA LYS A 34 -15.40 -23.31 -0.74
C LYS A 34 -14.46 -22.10 -0.88
N GLN A 35 -14.34 -21.15 0.07
CA GLN A 35 -13.49 -19.97 -0.15
C GLN A 35 -12.44 -19.67 0.95
N TRP A 36 -12.06 -20.65 1.76
CA TRP A 36 -11.05 -20.45 2.81
C TRP A 36 -9.70 -21.05 2.45
N ASN A 37 -9.01 -20.51 1.44
CA ASN A 37 -7.62 -20.91 1.24
C ASN A 37 -6.59 -19.99 1.85
N ARG A 38 -6.77 -18.67 2.01
CA ARG A 38 -5.68 -17.81 2.55
C ARG A 38 -6.13 -16.51 3.26
N PRO A 39 -6.56 -16.55 4.53
CA PRO A 39 -6.87 -15.34 5.32
C PRO A 39 -5.64 -14.44 5.57
N MET A 40 -4.44 -15.01 5.57
CA MET A 40 -3.17 -14.26 5.64
C MET A 40 -2.87 -13.48 4.35
N ASP A 41 -3.47 -13.85 3.22
CA ASP A 41 -3.30 -13.15 1.95
C ASP A 41 -4.17 -11.89 1.89
N ALA A 42 -5.34 -11.86 2.54
CA ALA A 42 -6.13 -10.63 2.70
C ALA A 42 -5.41 -9.62 3.62
N PHE A 43 -4.72 -10.10 4.66
CA PHE A 43 -3.89 -9.27 5.54
C PHE A 43 -2.59 -8.79 4.88
N ARG A 44 -1.92 -9.63 4.07
CA ARG A 44 -0.81 -9.19 3.22
C ARG A 44 -1.27 -8.23 2.14
N GLN A 45 -2.41 -8.48 1.51
CA GLN A 45 -3.03 -7.56 0.55
C GLN A 45 -3.30 -6.21 1.21
N LEU A 46 -3.75 -6.14 2.47
CA LEU A 46 -3.90 -4.87 3.18
C LEU A 46 -2.55 -4.21 3.53
N ALA A 47 -1.53 -4.96 3.91
CA ALA A 47 -0.19 -4.42 4.16
C ALA A 47 0.48 -3.91 2.86
N ASP A 48 0.30 -4.63 1.75
CA ASP A 48 0.81 -4.30 0.42
C ASP A 48 -0.04 -3.19 -0.26
N LEU A 49 -1.35 -3.14 0.00
CA LEU A 49 -2.23 -2.03 -0.38
C LEU A 49 -1.96 -0.78 0.46
N SER A 50 -1.49 -0.96 1.69
CA SER A 50 -1.12 0.15 2.55
C SER A 50 0.18 0.81 2.09
N GLY A 51 1.10 0.09 1.42
CA GLY A 51 2.34 0.69 0.90
C GLY A 51 3.21 1.42 1.95
N PHE A 52 2.84 1.34 3.23
CA PHE A 52 3.41 2.16 4.29
C PHE A 52 4.62 1.43 4.86
N GLY A 53 5.74 1.54 4.15
CA GLY A 53 7.05 1.48 4.80
C GLY A 53 7.03 2.46 5.97
N PHE A 54 7.48 1.98 7.13
CA PHE A 54 7.56 2.72 8.40
C PHE A 54 8.54 3.91 8.28
N ALA A 55 8.18 4.97 7.56
CA ALA A 55 8.81 6.26 7.74
C ALA A 55 8.34 6.81 9.10
N SER A 56 9.23 6.81 10.09
CA SER A 56 8.95 7.22 11.48
C SER A 56 8.49 8.68 11.62
N LYS A 57 8.50 9.46 10.52
CA LYS A 57 7.91 10.80 10.42
C LYS A 57 7.03 10.85 9.16
N ARG A 58 5.73 11.12 9.34
CA ARG A 58 4.81 11.41 8.22
C ARG A 58 5.14 12.75 7.60
N ILE A 59 6.06 12.75 6.65
CA ILE A 59 6.38 13.93 5.86
C ILE A 59 5.74 13.72 4.50
N ALA A 60 4.66 14.45 4.25
CA ALA A 60 4.07 14.50 2.92
C ALA A 60 5.09 15.00 1.91
N PHE A 61 5.10 14.40 0.72
CA PHE A 61 5.94 14.77 -0.39
C PHE A 61 5.09 14.82 -1.67
N PRO A 62 4.76 16.01 -2.20
CA PRO A 62 3.91 16.14 -3.38
C PRO A 62 4.66 15.90 -4.71
N GLY A 63 5.93 15.50 -4.66
CA GLY A 63 6.85 15.54 -5.79
C GLY A 63 7.66 16.83 -5.82
N CYS A 64 8.72 16.83 -6.63
CA CYS A 64 9.59 17.98 -6.89
C CYS A 64 10.10 17.90 -8.32
N ILE A 65 9.62 18.81 -9.19
CA ILE A 65 10.11 18.91 -10.57
C ILE A 65 10.99 20.14 -10.69
N ASN A 66 12.24 19.92 -11.10
CA ASN A 66 13.23 20.97 -11.25
C ASN A 66 13.42 21.30 -12.74
N GLU A 67 13.19 22.54 -13.15
CA GLU A 67 13.31 22.97 -14.57
C GLU A 67 14.71 22.76 -15.16
N LYS A 68 15.74 22.68 -14.31
CA LYS A 68 17.14 22.49 -14.74
C LYS A 68 17.56 21.02 -14.76
N ALA A 69 16.71 20.12 -14.24
CA ALA A 69 17.00 18.70 -14.27
C ALA A 69 16.82 18.16 -15.69
N THR A 70 17.71 17.24 -16.06
CA THR A 70 17.67 16.44 -17.29
C THR A 70 17.02 15.08 -17.05
N LYS A 71 16.89 14.66 -15.78
CA LYS A 71 16.41 13.34 -15.36
C LYS A 71 15.32 13.47 -14.30
N CYS A 72 14.33 12.60 -14.39
CA CYS A 72 13.21 12.53 -13.45
C CYS A 72 12.95 11.09 -13.01
N VAL A 73 13.00 10.85 -11.69
CA VAL A 73 12.55 9.58 -11.13
C VAL A 73 11.02 9.61 -11.01
N VAL A 74 10.36 8.83 -11.85
CA VAL A 74 8.89 8.82 -11.96
C VAL A 74 8.22 7.64 -11.26
N SER A 75 8.96 6.60 -10.92
CA SER A 75 8.46 5.52 -10.09
C SER A 75 9.56 4.92 -9.22
N PHE A 76 9.27 4.74 -7.94
CA PHE A 76 10.24 4.30 -6.94
C PHE A 76 9.64 3.25 -5.98
N PRO A 77 10.38 2.19 -5.63
CA PRO A 77 9.90 1.14 -4.74
C PRO A 77 9.91 1.61 -3.28
N GLY A 78 8.73 1.92 -2.73
CA GLY A 78 8.55 2.44 -1.36
C GLY A 78 9.08 1.55 -0.23
N LYS A 79 9.42 0.29 -0.49
CA LYS A 79 10.08 -0.62 0.47
C LYS A 79 11.47 -0.10 0.91
N TYR A 80 12.15 0.68 0.08
CA TYR A 80 13.51 1.18 0.37
C TYR A 80 13.46 2.59 0.95
N SER A 81 12.90 2.72 2.16
CA SER A 81 12.65 4.02 2.81
C SER A 81 13.90 4.86 3.03
N GLU A 82 15.04 4.24 3.35
CA GLU A 82 16.31 4.97 3.54
C GLU A 82 16.78 5.63 2.23
N LEU A 83 16.73 4.89 1.12
CA LEU A 83 17.07 5.42 -0.21
C LEU A 83 16.10 6.52 -0.64
N TRP A 84 14.81 6.35 -0.31
CA TRP A 84 13.79 7.36 -0.57
C TRP A 84 14.05 8.65 0.20
N ASP A 85 14.34 8.55 1.50
CA ASP A 85 14.62 9.71 2.35
C ASP A 85 15.88 10.47 1.90
N GLU A 86 16.92 9.74 1.47
CA GLU A 86 18.11 10.31 0.82
C GLU A 86 17.72 11.08 -0.45
N ALA A 87 16.90 10.49 -1.34
CA ALA A 87 16.47 11.11 -2.58
C ALA A 87 15.66 12.40 -2.36
N VAL A 88 14.67 12.35 -1.45
CA VAL A 88 13.83 13.49 -1.08
C VAL A 88 14.69 14.62 -0.50
N SER A 89 15.66 14.27 0.35
CA SER A 89 16.58 15.25 0.94
C SER A 89 17.45 15.91 -0.13
N THR A 90 17.96 15.13 -1.07
CA THR A 90 18.74 15.63 -2.22
C THR A 90 17.94 16.61 -3.05
N VAL A 91 16.73 16.27 -3.50
CA VAL A 91 15.94 17.17 -4.35
C VAL A 91 15.45 18.41 -3.60
N LYS A 92 15.16 18.32 -2.30
CA LYS A 92 14.78 19.48 -1.49
C LYS A 92 15.93 20.44 -1.22
N ALA A 93 17.16 19.93 -1.14
CA ALA A 93 18.35 20.73 -0.92
C ALA A 93 18.85 21.43 -2.20
N GLN A 94 18.29 21.08 -3.37
CA GLN A 94 18.58 21.74 -4.65
C GLN A 94 17.90 23.12 -4.70
N ASP A 95 18.48 24.10 -4.02
CA ASP A 95 17.97 25.48 -3.99
C ASP A 95 18.65 26.39 -5.04
N VAL A 96 17.92 27.43 -5.45
CA VAL A 96 17.98 28.20 -6.73
C VAL A 96 19.37 28.75 -7.13
N ASN A 97 20.33 28.82 -6.21
CA ASN A 97 21.67 29.39 -6.38
C ASN A 97 22.82 28.37 -6.52
N ALA A 98 22.55 27.07 -6.38
CA ALA A 98 23.57 26.00 -6.35
C ALA A 98 24.04 25.51 -7.73
N VAL A 99 23.59 26.14 -8.82
CA VAL A 99 24.06 25.85 -10.20
C VAL A 99 25.48 26.37 -10.46
N ASN A 100 26.10 27.03 -9.47
CA ASN A 100 27.45 27.57 -9.60
C ASN A 100 28.58 26.52 -9.42
N ALA A 101 28.25 25.24 -9.22
CA ALA A 101 29.27 24.19 -8.98
C ALA A 101 29.22 22.98 -9.94
N GLY A 102 28.38 23.00 -10.99
CA GLY A 102 28.33 21.90 -11.97
C GLY A 102 27.59 20.63 -11.51
N ALA A 103 26.87 20.67 -10.39
CA ALA A 103 26.04 19.56 -9.94
C ALA A 103 24.77 19.40 -10.80
N GLU A 104 24.47 18.18 -11.26
CA GLU A 104 23.25 17.85 -12.00
C GLU A 104 22.02 18.01 -11.07
N ALA A 105 21.02 18.75 -11.53
CA ALA A 105 19.74 18.86 -10.86
C ALA A 105 18.89 17.60 -11.10
N TRP A 106 18.03 17.24 -10.15
CA TRP A 106 17.19 16.05 -10.22
C TRP A 106 15.72 16.40 -10.01
N SER A 107 14.86 15.74 -10.78
CA SER A 107 13.41 15.73 -10.53
C SER A 107 12.98 14.41 -9.88
N LEU A 108 11.97 14.48 -9.02
CA LEU A 108 11.32 13.35 -8.39
C LEU A 108 9.80 13.54 -8.48
N ALA A 109 9.15 12.88 -9.44
CA ALA A 109 7.70 12.99 -9.66
C ALA A 109 6.89 12.14 -8.69
N CYS A 110 7.54 11.14 -8.07
CA CYS A 110 6.94 10.25 -7.07
C CYS A 110 6.31 11.04 -5.93
N VAL A 111 5.12 10.62 -5.47
CA VAL A 111 4.37 11.32 -4.44
C VAL A 111 4.11 10.44 -3.22
N PHE A 112 4.00 11.08 -2.06
CA PHE A 112 3.65 10.43 -0.81
C PHE A 112 2.72 11.34 0.01
N LEU A 113 1.42 10.99 0.03
CA LEU A 113 0.39 11.75 0.73
C LEU A 113 0.04 11.03 2.03
N THR A 114 0.40 11.61 3.17
CA THR A 114 0.41 10.91 4.47
C THR A 114 -0.72 11.32 5.41
N ASP A 115 -1.53 12.30 5.03
CA ASP A 115 -2.57 12.88 5.87
C ASP A 115 -3.67 13.57 5.03
N ALA A 116 -4.77 13.92 5.69
CA ALA A 116 -5.90 14.57 5.05
C ALA A 116 -5.54 15.92 4.39
N ALA A 117 -4.55 16.64 4.92
CA ALA A 117 -4.12 17.94 4.40
C ALA A 117 -3.38 17.79 3.07
N SER A 118 -2.50 16.80 2.97
CA SER A 118 -1.74 16.44 1.76
C SER A 118 -2.59 15.74 0.71
N GLY A 119 -3.69 15.08 1.10
CA GLY A 119 -4.68 14.53 0.15
C GLY A 119 -5.03 13.06 0.35
N LEU A 120 -4.63 12.46 1.47
CA LEU A 120 -5.09 11.13 1.87
C LEU A 120 -6.62 11.07 1.90
N GLY A 121 -7.19 10.03 1.28
CA GLY A 121 -8.64 9.85 1.15
C GLY A 121 -9.33 10.75 0.12
N ARG A 122 -8.59 11.66 -0.55
CA ARG A 122 -9.17 12.50 -1.60
C ARG A 122 -9.19 11.78 -2.95
N HIS A 123 -10.15 12.14 -3.77
CA HIS A 123 -10.33 11.60 -5.11
C HIS A 123 -10.23 12.71 -6.15
N ALA A 124 -9.52 12.42 -7.24
CA ALA A 124 -9.41 13.29 -8.39
C ALA A 124 -10.24 12.76 -9.57
N GLU A 125 -10.87 13.65 -10.31
CA GLU A 125 -11.62 13.31 -11.52
C GLU A 125 -10.70 12.67 -12.56
N ASN A 126 -11.19 11.61 -13.23
CA ASN A 126 -10.47 10.99 -14.32
C ASN A 126 -10.94 11.62 -15.65
N PRO A 127 -10.11 12.41 -16.34
CA PRO A 127 -10.50 13.07 -17.60
C PRO A 127 -10.84 12.06 -18.72
N HIS A 128 -10.37 10.82 -18.62
CA HIS A 128 -10.67 9.77 -19.58
C HIS A 128 -12.00 9.04 -19.29
N THR A 129 -12.58 9.22 -18.10
CA THR A 129 -13.86 8.61 -17.71
C THR A 129 -14.71 9.64 -16.96
N PRO A 130 -15.38 10.57 -17.69
CA PRO A 130 -16.13 11.66 -17.09
C PRO A 130 -17.14 11.18 -16.03
N GLY A 131 -17.19 11.88 -14.90
CA GLY A 131 -18.04 11.53 -13.77
C GLY A 131 -17.52 10.40 -12.88
N LYS A 132 -16.36 9.81 -13.19
CA LYS A 132 -15.65 8.85 -12.33
C LYS A 132 -14.29 9.41 -11.92
N CYS A 133 -13.76 8.94 -10.80
CA CYS A 133 -12.40 9.28 -10.37
C CYS A 133 -11.42 8.21 -10.86
N TRP A 134 -10.12 8.45 -10.67
CA TRP A 134 -9.07 7.50 -11.06
C TRP A 134 -9.20 6.11 -10.40
N CYS A 135 -9.88 6.00 -9.24
CA CYS A 135 -10.08 4.72 -8.56
C CYS A 135 -10.68 3.64 -9.48
N HIS A 136 -11.65 4.00 -10.31
CA HIS A 136 -12.33 3.04 -11.18
C HIS A 136 -11.40 2.40 -12.20
N SER A 137 -10.38 3.13 -12.67
CA SER A 137 -9.38 2.60 -13.60
C SER A 137 -8.26 1.86 -12.88
N ILE A 138 -7.77 2.42 -11.76
CA ILE A 138 -6.57 1.90 -11.08
C ILE A 138 -6.90 0.68 -10.21
N TYR A 139 -8.02 0.76 -9.50
CA TYR A 139 -8.38 -0.23 -8.49
C TYR A 139 -9.56 -1.10 -8.92
N GLY A 140 -10.46 -0.58 -9.75
CA GLY A 140 -11.74 -1.22 -10.03
C GLY A 140 -12.76 -0.95 -8.92
N GLN A 141 -13.63 -1.92 -8.66
CA GLN A 141 -14.61 -1.87 -7.58
C GLN A 141 -13.98 -2.38 -6.29
N ILE A 142 -13.88 -1.50 -5.30
CA ILE A 142 -13.34 -1.84 -3.98
C ILE A 142 -14.42 -2.50 -3.12
N PRO A 143 -14.11 -3.63 -2.47
CA PRO A 143 -15.10 -4.35 -1.70
C PRO A 143 -15.34 -3.69 -0.32
N PRO A 144 -16.50 -3.94 0.33
CA PRO A 144 -16.86 -3.34 1.61
C PRO A 144 -15.81 -3.49 2.72
N GLU A 145 -15.08 -4.60 2.74
CA GLU A 145 -14.05 -4.91 3.73
C GLU A 145 -12.96 -3.84 3.77
N ALA A 146 -12.66 -3.20 2.63
CA ALA A 146 -11.68 -2.14 2.55
C ALA A 146 -12.10 -0.87 3.31
N TYR A 147 -13.39 -0.71 3.65
CA TYR A 147 -13.90 0.40 4.47
C TYR A 147 -13.75 0.14 5.96
N LEU A 148 -13.24 -1.01 6.37
CA LEU A 148 -12.95 -1.34 7.76
C LEU A 148 -11.45 -1.19 8.04
N ASN A 149 -11.12 -0.53 9.15
CA ASN A 149 -9.79 -0.55 9.73
C ASN A 149 -9.88 -1.19 11.13
N ILE A 150 -9.57 -2.48 11.19
CA ILE A 150 -9.61 -3.27 12.42
C ILE A 150 -8.20 -3.33 13.01
N VAL A 151 -8.06 -2.89 14.26
CA VAL A 151 -6.81 -2.99 15.01
C VAL A 151 -7.02 -3.92 16.20
N GLU A 152 -6.25 -5.00 16.24
CA GLU A 152 -6.20 -5.89 17.39
C GLU A 152 -5.14 -5.39 18.38
N VAL A 153 -5.52 -5.26 19.64
CA VAL A 153 -4.66 -4.77 20.73
C VAL A 153 -4.78 -5.72 21.89
N ARG A 154 -3.68 -6.06 22.54
CA ARG A 154 -3.77 -6.87 23.76
C ARG A 154 -4.37 -6.04 24.90
N PRO A 155 -5.27 -6.61 25.72
CA PRO A 155 -5.90 -5.87 26.81
C PRO A 155 -4.92 -5.17 27.77
N ASP A 156 -3.76 -5.77 28.02
CA ASP A 156 -2.71 -5.23 28.89
C ASP A 156 -1.87 -4.12 28.23
N GLU A 157 -1.92 -4.01 26.90
CA GLU A 157 -1.13 -3.04 26.13
C GLU A 157 -1.92 -1.77 25.78
N ILE A 158 -3.25 -1.79 25.87
CA ILE A 158 -4.15 -0.72 25.37
C ILE A 158 -3.88 0.64 26.02
N ASP A 159 -3.52 0.65 27.31
CA ASP A 159 -3.23 1.85 28.08
C ASP A 159 -1.74 2.23 28.09
N THR A 160 -0.91 1.56 27.30
CA THR A 160 0.48 2.00 27.15
C THR A 160 0.54 3.29 26.30
N PRO A 161 1.48 4.21 26.59
CA PRO A 161 1.65 5.41 25.76
C PRO A 161 1.90 5.09 24.28
N ALA A 162 2.65 4.01 24.00
CA ALA A 162 2.94 3.56 22.64
C ALA A 162 1.66 3.09 21.91
N CYS A 163 0.81 2.30 22.58
CA CYS A 163 -0.43 1.84 21.98
C CYS A 163 -1.42 2.99 21.75
N ARG A 164 -1.59 3.89 22.73
CA ARG A 164 -2.43 5.10 22.54
C ARG A 164 -1.96 5.94 21.35
N GLN A 165 -0.66 6.12 21.21
CA GLN A 165 -0.09 6.85 20.07
C GLN A 165 -0.39 6.14 18.74
N MET A 166 -0.15 4.82 18.67
CA MET A 166 -0.48 4.02 17.49
C MET A 166 -1.98 4.09 17.13
N LEU A 167 -2.87 3.93 18.12
CA LEU A 167 -4.32 3.97 17.92
C LEU A 167 -4.78 5.36 17.45
N ALA A 168 -4.21 6.44 18.00
CA ALA A 168 -4.48 7.80 17.55
C ALA A 168 -4.06 8.00 16.08
N PHE A 169 -2.90 7.45 15.68
CA PHE A 169 -2.47 7.50 14.28
C PHE A 169 -3.40 6.72 13.35
N LYS A 170 -3.75 5.47 13.70
CA LYS A 170 -4.66 4.65 12.89
C LYS A 170 -6.06 5.24 12.80
N ARG A 171 -6.54 5.87 13.87
CA ARG A 171 -7.81 6.61 13.86
C ARG A 171 -7.75 7.81 12.92
N SER A 172 -6.70 8.62 13.00
CA SER A 172 -6.51 9.77 12.10
C SER A 172 -6.49 9.36 10.61
N ASP A 173 -5.85 8.22 10.28
CA ASP A 173 -5.93 7.66 8.92
C ASP A 173 -7.34 7.27 8.52
N SER A 174 -8.02 6.53 9.40
CA SER A 174 -9.37 6.07 9.13
C SER A 174 -10.31 7.25 8.89
N ASP A 175 -10.18 8.31 9.70
CA ASP A 175 -10.96 9.53 9.56
C ASP A 175 -10.66 10.23 8.23
N ALA A 176 -9.38 10.33 7.83
CA ALA A 176 -8.98 10.90 6.55
C ALA A 176 -9.52 10.09 5.35
N MET A 177 -9.52 8.76 5.45
CA MET A 177 -10.00 7.84 4.43
C MET A 177 -11.51 7.59 4.45
N GLY A 178 -12.22 8.09 5.48
CA GLY A 178 -13.63 7.80 5.70
C GLY A 178 -13.92 6.32 6.00
N GLN A 179 -12.96 5.61 6.60
CA GLN A 179 -13.09 4.22 7.05
C GLN A 179 -13.71 4.13 8.45
N LEU A 180 -14.29 2.97 8.75
CA LEU A 180 -14.75 2.62 10.09
C LEU A 180 -13.58 2.05 10.91
N PHE A 181 -13.18 2.78 11.94
CA PHE A 181 -12.14 2.34 12.87
C PHE A 181 -12.71 1.47 13.98
N VAL A 182 -12.26 0.22 14.06
CA VAL A 182 -12.74 -0.79 15.02
C VAL A 182 -11.56 -1.36 15.81
N ILE A 183 -11.68 -1.42 17.12
CA ILE A 183 -10.64 -1.97 18.00
C ILE A 183 -11.13 -3.31 18.55
N LYS A 184 -10.32 -4.34 18.44
CA LYS A 184 -10.51 -5.62 19.10
C LYS A 184 -9.50 -5.75 20.23
N SER A 185 -9.98 -5.86 21.46
CA SER A 185 -9.18 -5.97 22.68
C SER A 185 -9.64 -7.13 23.56
N ASP A 186 -10.51 -6.84 24.51
CA ASP A 186 -10.94 -7.66 25.63
C ASP A 186 -12.38 -8.14 25.49
N GLN A 187 -13.04 -7.85 24.36
CA GLN A 187 -14.38 -8.34 24.08
C GLN A 187 -14.42 -9.87 24.11
N SER A 188 -15.53 -10.42 24.61
CA SER A 188 -15.84 -11.83 24.39
C SER A 188 -16.02 -12.12 22.89
N ASP A 189 -15.87 -13.39 22.50
CA ASP A 189 -16.05 -13.79 21.10
C ASP A 189 -17.42 -13.37 20.55
N MET A 190 -18.48 -13.49 21.36
CA MET A 190 -19.84 -13.10 20.96
C MET A 190 -19.98 -11.59 20.75
N GLU A 191 -19.44 -10.77 21.67
CA GLU A 191 -19.43 -9.30 21.53
C GLU A 191 -18.62 -8.87 20.31
N TRP A 192 -17.48 -9.51 20.07
CA TRP A 192 -16.66 -9.24 18.89
C TRP A 192 -17.41 -9.57 17.59
N GLN A 193 -18.05 -10.73 17.50
CA GLN A 193 -18.84 -11.11 16.33
C GLN A 193 -19.97 -10.12 16.06
N GLN A 194 -20.66 -9.66 17.11
CA GLN A 194 -21.71 -8.66 16.97
C GLN A 194 -21.16 -7.32 16.47
N GLN A 195 -20.08 -6.80 17.10
CA GLN A 195 -19.45 -5.54 16.70
C GLN A 195 -18.93 -5.59 15.25
N LEU A 196 -18.31 -6.69 14.86
CA LEU A 196 -17.81 -6.90 13.51
C LEU A 196 -18.95 -6.96 12.49
N ALA A 197 -20.06 -7.65 12.81
CA ALA A 197 -21.22 -7.72 11.93
C ALA A 197 -21.88 -6.35 11.73
N GLU A 198 -22.03 -5.56 12.79
CA GLU A 198 -22.55 -4.19 12.72
C GLU A 198 -21.62 -3.27 11.91
N ALA A 199 -20.30 -3.38 12.12
CA ALA A 199 -19.31 -2.63 11.35
C ALA A 199 -19.36 -3.02 9.87
N MET A 200 -19.49 -4.31 9.55
CA MET A 200 -19.59 -4.81 8.17
C MET A 200 -20.83 -4.27 7.45
N GLN A 201 -21.98 -4.22 8.12
CA GLN A 201 -23.19 -3.63 7.53
C GLN A 201 -23.00 -2.14 7.21
N LYS A 202 -22.37 -1.39 8.12
CA LYS A 202 -22.04 0.03 7.86
C LYS A 202 -21.03 0.17 6.73
N ALA A 203 -20.03 -0.71 6.65
CA ALA A 203 -19.04 -0.72 5.58
C ALA A 203 -19.66 -0.99 4.21
N GLN A 204 -20.61 -1.92 4.12
CA GLN A 204 -21.39 -2.18 2.91
C GLN A 204 -22.17 -0.95 2.45
N GLN A 205 -22.84 -0.28 3.38
CA GLN A 205 -23.58 0.95 3.09
C GLN A 205 -22.64 2.06 2.58
N LEU A 206 -21.50 2.27 3.25
CA LEU A 206 -20.48 3.23 2.82
C LEU A 206 -19.94 2.89 1.42
N CYS A 207 -19.65 1.62 1.15
CA CYS A 207 -19.16 1.16 -0.15
C CYS A 207 -20.14 1.52 -1.28
N ILE A 208 -21.45 1.32 -1.05
CA ILE A 208 -22.49 1.69 -2.02
C ILE A 208 -22.55 3.22 -2.19
N GLU A 209 -22.61 3.98 -1.09
CA GLU A 209 -22.69 5.44 -1.12
C GLU A 209 -21.48 6.09 -1.80
N LYS A 210 -20.32 5.46 -1.67
CA LYS A 210 -19.06 5.92 -2.26
C LYS A 210 -18.78 5.33 -3.63
N ASP A 211 -19.72 4.56 -4.20
CA ASP A 211 -19.63 3.95 -5.53
C ASP A 211 -18.40 3.04 -5.70
N GLY A 212 -18.07 2.28 -4.64
CA GLY A 212 -16.98 1.31 -4.63
C GLY A 212 -15.61 1.94 -4.83
N ARG A 213 -15.43 3.23 -4.52
CA ARG A 213 -14.12 3.90 -4.62
C ARG A 213 -13.18 3.46 -3.49
N ALA A 214 -11.88 3.58 -3.72
CA ALA A 214 -10.89 3.25 -2.70
C ALA A 214 -10.88 4.25 -1.53
N PRO A 215 -11.05 3.82 -0.27
CA PRO A 215 -11.06 4.74 0.88
C PRO A 215 -9.78 5.55 1.03
N TRP A 216 -8.63 5.01 0.64
CA TRP A 216 -7.35 5.73 0.65
C TRP A 216 -7.24 6.83 -0.41
N GLY A 217 -8.19 6.91 -1.35
CA GLY A 217 -8.24 7.93 -2.37
C GLY A 217 -7.37 7.66 -3.60
N CYS A 218 -7.45 8.55 -4.58
CA CYS A 218 -6.65 8.51 -5.81
C CYS A 218 -6.01 9.85 -6.16
N GLN A 219 -6.05 10.83 -5.24
CA GLN A 219 -5.40 12.13 -5.44
C GLN A 219 -3.91 11.99 -5.71
N TRP A 220 -3.25 11.01 -5.09
CA TRP A 220 -1.83 10.72 -5.31
C TRP A 220 -1.53 10.51 -6.80
N PHE A 221 -2.40 9.80 -7.52
CA PHE A 221 -2.18 9.49 -8.93
C PHE A 221 -2.29 10.74 -9.80
N GLU A 222 -3.24 11.61 -9.48
CA GLU A 222 -3.40 12.88 -10.18
C GLU A 222 -2.20 13.82 -9.97
N GLU A 223 -1.70 13.95 -8.73
CA GLU A 223 -0.51 14.78 -8.47
C GLU A 223 0.74 14.18 -9.14
N TRP A 224 0.91 12.86 -9.05
CA TRP A 224 1.96 12.14 -9.77
C TRP A 224 1.88 12.37 -11.28
N ASN A 225 0.68 12.25 -11.87
CA ASN A 225 0.47 12.43 -13.30
C ASN A 225 0.86 13.85 -13.74
N ARG A 226 0.46 14.88 -12.98
CA ARG A 226 0.86 16.27 -13.27
C ARG A 226 2.38 16.46 -13.23
N ASN A 227 3.05 15.83 -12.27
CA ASN A 227 4.51 15.88 -12.16
C ASN A 227 5.19 15.19 -13.36
N VAL A 228 4.67 14.05 -13.79
CA VAL A 228 5.13 13.34 -15.00
C VAL A 228 4.90 14.18 -16.25
N ASP A 229 3.72 14.75 -16.42
CA ASP A 229 3.39 15.63 -17.55
C ASP A 229 4.33 16.83 -17.61
N LEU A 230 4.65 17.43 -16.46
CA LEU A 230 5.59 18.53 -16.38
C LEU A 230 7.03 18.09 -16.70
N ALA A 231 7.49 16.96 -16.18
CA ALA A 231 8.82 16.41 -16.48
C ALA A 231 8.96 16.08 -17.98
N ALA A 232 7.94 15.48 -18.58
CA ALA A 232 7.90 15.17 -20.01
C ALA A 232 7.90 16.45 -20.86
N LYS A 233 7.14 17.48 -20.46
CA LYS A 233 7.14 18.80 -21.13
C LYS A 233 8.51 19.48 -21.06
N LEU A 234 9.27 19.24 -20.00
CA LEU A 234 10.65 19.71 -19.82
C LEU A 234 11.68 18.78 -20.49
N GLU A 235 11.24 17.78 -21.26
CA GLU A 235 12.09 16.82 -21.98
C GLU A 235 13.06 16.05 -21.07
N GLN A 236 12.66 15.82 -19.82
CA GLN A 236 13.46 15.04 -18.87
C GLN A 236 13.40 13.55 -19.21
N GLU A 237 14.55 12.86 -19.10
CA GLU A 237 14.59 11.41 -19.17
C GLU A 237 13.87 10.82 -17.95
N LEU A 238 12.85 9.99 -18.19
CA LEU A 238 12.04 9.40 -17.13
C LEU A 238 12.67 8.08 -16.67
N HIS A 239 12.76 7.86 -15.36
CA HIS A 239 13.38 6.69 -14.77
C HIS A 239 12.42 5.94 -13.83
N VAL A 240 12.36 4.62 -14.00
CA VAL A 240 11.54 3.70 -13.20
C VAL A 240 12.48 2.71 -12.49
N PHE A 241 12.37 2.64 -11.17
CA PHE A 241 13.13 1.69 -10.35
C PHE A 241 12.26 0.50 -9.93
N TYR A 242 12.81 -0.70 -10.12
CA TYR A 242 12.21 -1.98 -9.75
C TYR A 242 12.88 -2.56 -8.49
N PHE A 243 12.20 -3.50 -7.84
CA PHE A 243 12.79 -4.36 -6.82
C PHE A 243 14.04 -5.07 -7.35
N GLU A 244 14.94 -5.41 -6.42
CA GLU A 244 16.18 -6.12 -6.68
C GLU A 244 15.96 -7.37 -7.54
N ASP A 245 16.72 -7.48 -8.64
CA ASP A 245 16.71 -8.57 -9.63
C ASP A 245 15.36 -8.76 -10.36
N ARG A 246 14.52 -7.71 -10.40
CA ARG A 246 13.15 -7.79 -10.95
C ARG A 246 12.82 -6.72 -12.00
N ILE A 247 13.83 -6.18 -12.70
CA ILE A 247 13.62 -5.21 -13.77
C ILE A 247 12.58 -5.72 -14.78
N GLY A 248 11.59 -4.88 -15.08
CA GLY A 248 10.54 -5.16 -16.06
C GLY A 248 9.47 -6.16 -15.63
N GLN A 249 9.58 -6.75 -14.44
CA GLN A 249 8.61 -7.73 -13.93
C GLN A 249 7.44 -7.04 -13.22
N GLY A 250 6.23 -7.62 -13.32
CA GLY A 250 5.03 -7.11 -12.64
C GLY A 250 4.26 -6.02 -13.37
N LYS A 251 4.64 -5.70 -14.61
CA LYS A 251 3.88 -4.77 -15.47
C LYS A 251 2.50 -5.33 -15.80
N LEU A 252 1.54 -4.44 -15.92
CA LEU A 252 0.19 -4.74 -16.40
C LEU A 252 -0.25 -3.70 -17.41
N PRO A 253 -0.99 -4.09 -18.47
CA PRO A 253 -1.71 -3.14 -19.30
C PRO A 253 -2.69 -2.31 -18.46
N TRP A 254 -2.85 -1.03 -18.77
CA TRP A 254 -3.74 -0.12 -18.03
C TRP A 254 -5.18 -0.64 -17.92
N GLU A 255 -5.67 -1.26 -18.99
CA GLU A 255 -7.04 -1.80 -19.07
C GLU A 255 -7.25 -3.01 -18.15
N GLN A 256 -6.18 -3.64 -17.67
CA GLN A 256 -6.22 -4.79 -16.77
C GLN A 256 -6.00 -4.42 -15.30
N LEU A 257 -5.76 -3.15 -14.97
CA LEU A 257 -5.55 -2.72 -13.58
C LEU A 257 -6.77 -2.96 -12.69
N CYS A 258 -7.99 -2.91 -13.24
CA CYS A 258 -9.21 -3.22 -12.50
C CYS A 258 -9.51 -4.73 -12.38
N ASP A 259 -8.71 -5.59 -13.03
CA ASP A 259 -8.88 -7.05 -12.99
C ASP A 259 -8.08 -7.63 -11.80
N GLU A 260 -8.78 -8.20 -10.82
CA GLU A 260 -8.15 -8.79 -9.63
C GLU A 260 -7.30 -10.02 -9.94
N GLU A 261 -7.69 -10.84 -10.92
CA GLU A 261 -6.92 -12.03 -11.31
C GLU A 261 -5.62 -11.64 -12.01
N ALA A 262 -5.69 -10.64 -12.90
CA ALA A 262 -4.52 -10.07 -13.56
C ALA A 262 -3.56 -9.43 -12.54
N LYS A 263 -4.09 -8.65 -11.58
CA LYS A 263 -3.32 -8.06 -10.48
C LYS A 263 -2.64 -9.11 -9.61
N GLU A 264 -3.36 -10.13 -9.19
CA GLU A 264 -2.81 -11.19 -8.34
C GLU A 264 -1.70 -11.96 -9.08
N THR A 265 -1.92 -12.26 -10.36
CA THR A 265 -0.91 -12.93 -11.20
C THR A 265 0.36 -12.08 -11.36
N ALA A 266 0.21 -10.78 -11.64
CA ALA A 266 1.35 -9.87 -11.77
C ALA A 266 2.14 -9.72 -10.45
N ARG A 267 1.44 -9.68 -9.31
CA ARG A 267 2.03 -9.51 -7.97
C ARG A 267 2.96 -10.66 -7.55
N GLN A 268 2.62 -11.90 -7.91
CA GLN A 268 3.36 -13.09 -7.44
C GLN A 268 4.87 -13.07 -7.74
N ASN A 269 5.28 -12.38 -8.81
CA ASN A 269 6.68 -12.22 -9.18
C ASN A 269 7.00 -10.77 -9.57
N SER A 270 6.28 -9.80 -8.98
CA SER A 270 6.41 -8.39 -9.37
C SER A 270 7.75 -7.79 -8.98
N GLY A 271 8.29 -6.95 -9.87
CA GLY A 271 9.35 -5.99 -9.54
C GLY A 271 8.82 -4.61 -9.14
N LEU A 272 7.50 -4.43 -9.13
CA LEU A 272 6.82 -3.18 -8.85
C LEU A 272 5.95 -3.30 -7.58
N GLY A 273 5.90 -2.24 -6.80
CA GLY A 273 4.89 -2.05 -5.77
C GLY A 273 3.48 -1.84 -6.34
N ALA A 274 2.47 -1.86 -5.46
CA ALA A 274 1.07 -1.74 -5.87
C ALA A 274 0.76 -0.41 -6.58
N SER A 275 1.25 0.73 -6.07
CA SER A 275 1.11 2.02 -6.75
C SER A 275 1.93 2.08 -8.04
N GLN A 276 3.16 1.56 -8.01
CA GLN A 276 4.07 1.57 -9.16
C GLN A 276 3.51 0.81 -10.36
N THR A 277 2.74 -0.26 -10.13
CA THR A 277 2.08 -1.00 -11.21
C THR A 277 1.16 -0.08 -12.02
N ALA A 278 0.41 0.80 -11.36
CA ALA A 278 -0.46 1.76 -12.03
C ALA A 278 0.32 2.89 -12.72
N GLU A 279 1.39 3.38 -12.07
CA GLU A 279 2.29 4.40 -12.63
C GLU A 279 2.89 3.92 -13.96
N VAL A 280 3.52 2.74 -13.97
CA VAL A 280 4.16 2.16 -15.15
C VAL A 280 3.13 1.83 -16.25
N ALA A 281 1.99 1.24 -15.88
CA ALA A 281 0.91 0.96 -16.81
C ALA A 281 0.41 2.23 -17.52
N TYR A 282 0.33 3.34 -16.80
CA TYR A 282 -0.08 4.62 -17.37
C TYR A 282 0.96 5.17 -18.35
N LEU A 283 2.23 5.19 -17.96
CA LEU A 283 3.34 5.64 -18.82
C LEU A 283 3.34 4.88 -20.16
N GLU A 284 3.18 3.55 -20.10
CA GLU A 284 3.09 2.70 -21.28
C GLU A 284 1.84 3.00 -22.12
N LYS A 285 0.67 3.19 -21.49
CA LYS A 285 -0.58 3.54 -22.18
C LYS A 285 -0.47 4.84 -22.97
N ILE A 286 0.13 5.87 -22.39
CA ILE A 286 0.26 7.18 -23.07
C ILE A 286 1.49 7.26 -23.98
N GLY A 287 2.31 6.20 -24.03
CA GLY A 287 3.46 6.07 -24.92
C GLY A 287 4.69 6.88 -24.48
N LEU A 288 4.80 7.23 -23.19
CA LEU A 288 6.01 7.86 -22.67
C LEU A 288 7.12 6.82 -22.51
N ARG A 289 8.31 7.16 -23.01
CA ARG A 289 9.50 6.32 -22.85
C ARG A 289 10.15 6.58 -21.49
N PHE A 290 10.64 5.52 -20.87
CA PHE A 290 11.37 5.58 -19.61
C PHE A 290 12.51 4.55 -19.61
N VAL A 291 13.52 4.81 -18.80
CA VAL A 291 14.64 3.91 -18.54
C VAL A 291 14.35 3.08 -17.29
N GLU A 292 14.62 1.79 -17.38
CA GLU A 292 14.32 0.83 -16.31
C GLU A 292 15.58 0.47 -15.54
N HIS A 293 15.48 0.51 -14.22
CA HIS A 293 16.63 0.30 -13.32
C HIS A 293 16.32 -0.72 -12.24
N ASP A 294 17.36 -1.46 -11.83
CA ASP A 294 17.36 -2.17 -10.56
C ASP A 294 17.61 -1.18 -9.42
N ILE A 295 16.91 -1.34 -8.30
CA ILE A 295 17.11 -0.49 -7.12
C ILE A 295 18.55 -0.45 -6.60
N ARG A 296 19.35 -1.50 -6.80
CA ARG A 296 20.77 -1.51 -6.41
C ARG A 296 21.60 -0.47 -7.14
N GLU A 297 21.15 -0.04 -8.32
CA GLU A 297 21.79 1.01 -9.10
C GLU A 297 21.49 2.41 -8.55
N PHE A 298 20.47 2.57 -7.69
CA PHE A 298 19.93 3.87 -7.30
C PHE A 298 20.96 4.81 -6.67
N LYS A 299 21.80 4.29 -5.76
CA LYS A 299 22.85 5.11 -5.14
C LYS A 299 23.85 5.61 -6.17
N ALA A 300 24.32 4.73 -7.06
CA ALA A 300 25.24 5.12 -8.12
C ALA A 300 24.59 6.06 -9.13
N PHE A 301 23.29 5.88 -9.41
CA PHE A 301 22.50 6.73 -10.28
C PHE A 301 22.41 8.16 -9.74
N MET A 302 22.03 8.32 -8.47
CA MET A 302 21.92 9.64 -7.81
C MET A 302 23.28 10.27 -7.53
N ALA A 303 24.33 9.45 -7.35
CA ALA A 303 25.70 9.90 -7.09
C ALA A 303 26.53 10.14 -8.35
N LYS A 304 25.99 9.93 -9.55
CA LYS A 304 26.66 10.38 -10.79
C LYS A 304 26.69 11.90 -10.81
N GLU A 305 27.68 12.43 -10.11
CA GLU A 305 28.24 13.76 -10.23
C GLU A 305 28.87 13.95 -11.62
N ALA A 306 28.75 15.20 -12.09
CA ALA A 306 29.80 16.00 -12.73
C ALA A 306 30.59 15.41 -13.91
#